data_AF-A9LCA4-F1
#
_entry.id   AF-A9LCA4-F1
#
_cell.length_a   1.000
_cell.length_b   1.000
_cell.length_c   1.000
_cell.angle_alpha   90.00
_cell.angle_beta   90.00
_cell.angle_gamma   90.00
#
_symmetry.space_group_name_H-M   'P 1'
#
loop_
_entity.id
_entity.type
_entity.pdbx_description
1 polymer ?
#
loop_
_entity_poly.entity_id
_entity_poly.type
_entity_poly.pdbx_seq_one_letter_code
_entity_poly.pdbx_strand_id
1 'polypeptide(L)'
;QTQTIRVPKPICWGMTERSSYIVLEWLEFGSSHNSAWEEMGIKLAKMHNYQGENKFGWSENNTIGSTPQVNNWTDTWSDFFANHRIGFQLKLANRKGGNFGNYNQIVDKVRQILASIEPQPSLVHGDLWSGNVAVTDAGEPV
;
A
#
# COMPACT_ATOMS: atom_id res chain seq x y z
N GLN A 1 1.21 -14.30 4.93
CA GLN A 1 0.58 -14.23 3.60
C GLN A 1 -0.85 -14.72 3.71
N THR A 2 -1.84 -13.96 3.20
CA THR A 2 -3.27 -14.27 3.40
C THR A 2 -3.83 -15.26 2.38
N GLN A 3 -3.22 -15.35 1.19
CA GLN A 3 -3.68 -16.18 0.06
C GLN A 3 -5.14 -15.92 -0.35
N THR A 4 -5.64 -14.70 -0.14
CA THR A 4 -7.04 -14.32 -0.37
C THR A 4 -7.30 -13.78 -1.78
N ILE A 5 -6.33 -13.09 -2.37
CA ILE A 5 -6.37 -12.58 -3.74
C ILE A 5 -5.16 -13.12 -4.51
N ARG A 6 -5.33 -13.36 -5.81
CA ARG A 6 -4.24 -13.83 -6.66
C ARG A 6 -3.20 -12.72 -6.77
N VAL A 7 -1.94 -13.07 -6.65
CA VAL A 7 -0.81 -12.17 -6.93
C VAL A 7 0.23 -12.97 -7.71
N PRO A 8 0.98 -12.36 -8.65
CA PRO A 8 2.08 -13.03 -9.31
C PRO A 8 3.08 -13.55 -8.28
N LYS A 9 3.40 -14.86 -8.31
CA LYS A 9 4.38 -15.41 -7.38
C LYS A 9 5.78 -14.85 -7.67
N PRO A 10 6.52 -14.38 -6.65
CA PRO A 10 7.92 -14.04 -6.83
C PRO A 10 8.76 -15.31 -7.02
N ILE A 11 9.53 -15.37 -8.12
CA ILE A 11 10.39 -16.51 -8.45
C ILE A 11 11.81 -16.25 -7.92
N CYS A 12 12.39 -15.10 -8.25
CA CYS A 12 13.67 -14.65 -7.71
C CYS A 12 13.85 -13.14 -7.89
N TRP A 13 14.83 -12.56 -7.21
CA TRP A 13 15.24 -11.17 -7.36
C TRP A 13 16.73 -11.05 -7.04
N GLY A 14 17.36 -9.97 -7.49
CA GLY A 14 18.78 -9.76 -7.28
C GLY A 14 19.28 -8.43 -7.82
N MET A 15 20.60 -8.30 -7.84
CA MET A 15 21.29 -7.13 -8.36
C MET A 15 22.50 -7.55 -9.19
N THR A 16 22.77 -6.76 -10.23
CA THR A 16 24.04 -6.71 -10.94
C THR A 16 24.83 -5.50 -10.43
N GLU A 17 26.00 -5.23 -11.01
CA GLU A 17 26.78 -4.03 -10.66
C GLU A 17 26.04 -2.71 -10.91
N ARG A 18 25.08 -2.68 -11.85
CA ARG A 18 24.43 -1.44 -12.33
C ARG A 18 22.91 -1.43 -12.21
N SER A 19 22.27 -2.55 -11.88
CA SER A 19 20.81 -2.65 -11.92
C SER A 19 20.30 -3.70 -10.93
N SER A 20 19.05 -3.56 -10.51
CA SER A 20 18.31 -4.60 -9.79
C SER A 20 17.29 -5.26 -10.73
N TYR A 21 16.87 -6.48 -10.39
CA TYR A 21 15.83 -7.19 -11.12
C TYR A 21 14.93 -7.99 -10.18
N ILE A 22 13.71 -8.25 -10.63
CA ILE A 22 12.75 -9.17 -10.03
C ILE A 22 12.16 -10.03 -11.15
N VAL A 23 12.03 -11.34 -10.89
CA VAL A 23 11.40 -12.31 -11.77
C VAL A 23 10.14 -12.81 -11.08
N LEU A 24 9.01 -12.67 -11.75
CA LEU A 24 7.69 -13.04 -11.27
C LEU A 24 7.08 -14.11 -12.18
N GLU A 25 6.10 -14.83 -11.64
CA GLU A 25 5.16 -15.63 -12.42
C GLU A 25 4.50 -14.77 -13.50
N TRP A 26 4.54 -15.26 -14.74
CA TRP A 26 3.81 -14.64 -15.85
C TRP A 26 2.33 -15.03 -15.78
N LEU A 27 1.45 -14.03 -15.89
CA LEU A 27 0.01 -14.22 -15.92
C LEU A 27 -0.52 -13.68 -17.26
N GLU A 28 -1.29 -14.49 -17.98
CA GLU A 28 -2.02 -14.03 -19.16
C GLU A 28 -3.26 -13.27 -18.71
N PHE A 29 -3.37 -12.02 -19.14
CA PHE A 29 -4.52 -11.17 -18.81
C PHE A 29 -5.58 -11.23 -19.91
N GLY A 30 -6.84 -11.26 -19.48
CA GLY A 30 -8.01 -11.33 -20.34
C GLY A 30 -8.91 -10.11 -20.19
N SER A 31 -10.08 -10.17 -20.83
CA SER A 31 -11.12 -9.15 -20.64
C SER A 31 -11.75 -9.25 -19.27
N SER A 32 -11.93 -8.11 -18.59
CA SER A 32 -12.70 -8.06 -17.36
C SER A 32 -14.20 -8.11 -17.62
N HIS A 33 -14.94 -8.85 -16.79
CA HIS A 33 -16.41 -8.81 -16.73
C HIS A 33 -16.86 -8.35 -15.34
N ASN A 34 -18.11 -7.89 -15.20
CA ASN A 34 -18.62 -7.36 -13.93
C ASN A 34 -18.49 -8.35 -12.76
N SER A 35 -18.63 -9.65 -13.02
CA SER A 35 -18.45 -10.71 -12.02
C SER A 35 -17.02 -10.77 -11.46
N ALA A 36 -16.00 -10.52 -12.27
CA ALA A 36 -14.61 -10.54 -11.83
C ALA A 36 -14.29 -9.36 -10.89
N TRP A 37 -14.89 -8.20 -11.13
CA TRP A 37 -14.76 -7.04 -10.25
C TRP A 37 -15.47 -7.24 -8.91
N GLU A 38 -16.64 -7.87 -8.93
CA GLU A 38 -17.33 -8.27 -7.70
C GLU A 38 -16.48 -9.26 -6.88
N GLU A 39 -15.92 -10.28 -7.54
CA GLU A 39 -15.03 -11.24 -6.90
C GLU A 39 -13.78 -10.57 -6.32
N MET A 40 -13.18 -9.62 -7.05
CA MET A 40 -12.04 -8.84 -6.58
C MET A 40 -12.37 -8.11 -5.28
N GLY A 41 -13.52 -7.44 -5.21
CA GLY A 41 -13.99 -6.76 -4.00
C GLY A 41 -14.12 -7.71 -2.81
N ILE A 42 -14.69 -8.91 -3.04
CA ILE A 42 -14.81 -9.95 -2.01
C ILE A 42 -13.43 -10.45 -1.55
N LYS A 43 -12.50 -10.70 -2.47
CA LYS A 43 -11.15 -11.20 -2.18
C LYS A 43 -10.30 -10.14 -1.44
N LEU A 44 -10.41 -8.87 -1.80
CA LEU A 44 -9.79 -7.75 -1.09
C LEU A 44 -10.37 -7.58 0.32
N ALA A 45 -11.69 -7.66 0.48
CA ALA A 45 -12.31 -7.62 1.81
C ALA A 45 -11.80 -8.76 2.72
N LYS A 46 -11.65 -9.97 2.17
CA LYS A 46 -11.03 -11.10 2.88
C LYS A 46 -9.57 -10.82 3.26
N MET A 47 -8.80 -10.18 2.37
CA MET A 47 -7.41 -9.78 2.66
C MET A 47 -7.35 -8.78 3.82
N HIS A 48 -8.20 -7.75 3.79
CA HIS A 48 -8.23 -6.71 4.82
C HIS A 48 -8.66 -7.26 6.18
N ASN A 49 -9.53 -8.28 6.20
CA ASN A 49 -9.97 -8.92 7.43
C ASN A 49 -8.90 -9.83 8.09
N TYR A 50 -7.70 -9.91 7.52
CA TYR A 50 -6.60 -10.67 8.11
C TYR A 50 -6.16 -10.07 9.45
N GLN A 51 -6.24 -10.88 10.50
CA GLN A 51 -5.80 -10.55 11.85
C GLN A 51 -4.30 -10.88 11.97
N GLY A 52 -3.46 -9.90 11.67
CA GLY A 52 -2.00 -10.04 11.74
C GLY A 52 -1.41 -9.31 12.94
N GLU A 53 -1.25 -8.00 12.79
CA GLU A 53 -0.54 -7.15 13.73
C GLU A 53 -1.51 -6.25 14.49
N ASN A 54 -1.15 -5.88 15.72
CA ASN A 54 -1.93 -4.93 16.54
C ASN A 54 -1.42 -3.49 16.45
N LYS A 55 -0.46 -3.22 15.55
CA LYS A 55 0.15 -1.91 15.30
C LYS A 55 0.10 -1.58 13.82
N PHE A 56 0.25 -0.30 13.49
CA PHE A 56 0.32 0.18 12.12
C PHE A 56 1.77 0.29 11.69
N GLY A 57 2.10 -0.28 10.54
CA GLY A 57 3.46 -0.30 10.01
C GLY A 57 3.76 -1.57 9.23
N TRP A 58 5.05 -1.80 9.02
CA TRP A 58 5.60 -2.98 8.38
C TRP A 58 7.00 -3.23 8.91
N SER A 59 7.49 -4.47 8.81
CA SER A 59 8.84 -4.83 9.25
C SER A 59 9.93 -4.07 8.48
N GLU A 60 9.63 -3.62 7.27
CA GLU A 60 10.59 -2.98 6.37
C GLU A 60 9.99 -1.74 5.70
N ASN A 61 10.84 -0.73 5.50
CA ASN A 61 10.51 0.39 4.63
C ASN A 61 10.50 -0.08 3.18
N ASN A 62 9.56 0.44 2.40
CA ASN A 62 9.44 0.16 0.98
C ASN A 62 9.29 1.47 0.21
N THR A 63 8.65 1.44 -0.96
CA THR A 63 8.44 2.63 -1.79
C THR A 63 6.99 2.72 -2.27
N ILE A 64 6.55 3.94 -2.55
CA ILE A 64 5.31 4.25 -3.29
C ILE A 64 5.73 5.01 -4.55
N GLY A 65 5.67 4.34 -5.70
CA GLY A 65 6.48 4.72 -6.86
C GLY A 65 7.97 4.71 -6.51
N SER A 66 8.69 5.79 -6.84
CA SER A 66 10.12 5.97 -6.48
C SER A 66 10.33 6.63 -5.11
N THR A 67 9.26 6.98 -4.40
CA THR A 67 9.37 7.70 -3.14
C THR A 67 9.48 6.72 -1.97
N PRO A 68 10.45 6.88 -1.05
CA PRO A 68 10.51 6.06 0.16
C PRO A 68 9.22 6.15 0.97
N GLN A 69 8.74 5.00 1.44
CA GLN A 69 7.60 4.91 2.34
C GLN A 69 8.08 4.34 3.67
N VAL A 70 8.01 5.19 4.70
CA VAL A 70 8.42 4.85 6.06
C VAL A 70 7.31 4.03 6.73
N ASN A 71 7.68 2.89 7.30
CA ASN A 71 6.76 1.90 7.84
C ASN A 71 7.07 1.53 9.31
N ASN A 72 7.86 2.35 10.02
CA ASN A 72 8.07 2.18 11.46
C ASN A 72 6.74 1.98 12.19
N TRP A 73 6.73 1.01 13.11
CA TRP A 73 5.54 0.65 13.87
C TRP A 73 5.07 1.80 14.77
N THR A 74 3.76 2.03 14.78
CA THR A 74 3.08 2.95 15.69
C THR A 74 1.82 2.32 16.27
N ASP A 75 1.48 2.66 17.51
CA ASP A 75 0.34 2.06 18.20
C ASP A 75 -1.01 2.61 17.70
N THR A 76 -1.06 3.85 17.21
CA THR A 76 -2.30 4.50 16.76
C THR A 76 -2.29 4.81 15.27
N TRP A 77 -3.47 4.74 14.64
CA TRP A 77 -3.63 5.06 13.22
C TRP A 77 -3.38 6.54 12.94
N SER A 78 -3.87 7.41 13.82
CA SER A 78 -3.73 8.85 13.69
C SER A 78 -2.27 9.29 13.68
N ASP A 79 -1.43 8.72 14.55
CA ASP A 79 0.00 8.99 14.53
C ASP A 79 0.70 8.42 13.31
N PHE A 80 0.35 7.18 12.91
CA PHE A 80 0.92 6.56 11.72
C PHE A 80 0.69 7.42 10.47
N PHE A 81 -0.58 7.73 10.19
CA PHE A 81 -0.97 8.38 8.96
C PHE A 81 -0.52 9.83 8.91
N ALA A 82 -0.67 10.57 10.03
CA ALA A 82 -0.24 11.95 10.11
C ALA A 82 1.27 12.10 9.91
N ASN A 83 2.09 11.27 10.56
CA ASN A 83 3.54 11.40 10.52
C ASN A 83 4.18 10.72 9.30
N HIS A 84 3.86 9.45 9.07
CA HIS A 84 4.55 8.59 8.10
C HIS A 84 3.94 8.61 6.70
N ARG A 85 2.72 9.13 6.52
CA ARG A 85 2.12 9.34 5.20
C ARG A 85 2.10 10.82 4.83
N ILE A 86 1.28 11.61 5.50
CA ILE A 86 1.09 13.03 5.14
C ILE A 86 2.35 13.84 5.46
N GLY A 87 2.86 13.77 6.69
CA GLY A 87 3.99 14.56 7.14
C GLY A 87 5.28 14.29 6.37
N PHE A 88 5.53 13.02 6.03
CA PHE A 88 6.68 12.64 5.20
C PHE A 88 6.59 13.28 3.80
N GLN A 89 5.43 13.16 3.13
CA GLN A 89 5.24 13.71 1.79
C GLN A 89 5.33 15.24 1.77
N LEU A 90 4.74 15.93 2.76
CA LEU A 90 4.83 17.39 2.86
C LEU A 90 6.29 17.86 3.04
N LYS A 91 7.05 17.19 3.91
CA LYS A 91 8.49 17.49 4.10
C LYS A 91 9.28 17.27 2.81
N LEU A 92 9.02 16.18 2.10
CA LEU A 92 9.68 15.88 0.82
C LEU A 92 9.32 16.89 -0.26
N ALA A 93 8.05 17.22 -0.40
CA ALA A 93 7.56 18.19 -1.38
C ALA A 93 8.13 19.60 -1.08
N ASN A 94 8.21 19.99 0.20
CA ASN A 94 8.84 21.25 0.61
C ASN A 94 10.33 21.32 0.22
N ARG A 95 11.08 20.21 0.40
CA ARG A 95 12.48 20.12 -0.05
C ARG A 95 12.63 20.22 -1.57
N LYS A 96 11.60 19.84 -2.34
CA LYS A 96 11.55 19.93 -3.80
C LYS A 96 10.98 21.27 -4.32
N GLY A 97 10.79 22.25 -3.44
CA GLY A 97 10.32 23.60 -3.81
C GLY A 97 8.80 23.79 -3.76
N GLY A 98 8.03 22.78 -3.33
CA GLY A 98 6.62 22.98 -2.98
C GLY A 98 6.48 23.85 -1.74
N ASN A 99 5.39 24.61 -1.63
CA ASN A 99 5.11 25.44 -0.45
C ASN A 99 3.69 25.13 0.07
N PHE A 100 3.63 24.61 1.29
CA PHE A 100 2.38 24.24 1.96
C PHE A 100 2.20 24.99 3.29
N GLY A 101 2.91 26.11 3.47
CA GLY A 101 2.92 26.85 4.72
C GLY A 101 3.51 26.04 5.87
N ASN A 102 2.92 26.15 7.06
CA ASN A 102 3.36 25.40 8.23
C ASN A 102 2.85 23.95 8.18
N TYR A 103 3.60 23.07 7.52
CA TYR A 103 3.22 21.67 7.39
C TYR A 103 3.07 20.94 8.75
N ASN A 104 3.69 21.42 9.84
CA ASN A 104 3.46 20.83 11.17
C ASN A 104 2.01 21.04 11.62
N GLN A 105 1.41 22.20 11.34
CA GLN A 105 -0.01 22.43 11.63
C GLN A 105 -0.93 21.52 10.80
N ILE A 106 -0.56 21.22 9.56
CA ILE A 106 -1.31 20.27 8.72
C ILE A 106 -1.25 18.87 9.33
N VAL A 107 -0.05 18.41 9.70
CA VAL A 107 0.16 17.10 10.33
C VAL A 107 -0.63 17.01 11.65
N ASP A 108 -0.56 18.03 12.50
CA ASP A 108 -1.29 18.07 13.76
C ASP A 108 -2.80 18.07 13.52
N LYS A 109 -3.27 18.77 12.49
CA LYS A 109 -4.70 18.78 12.14
C LYS A 109 -5.17 17.42 11.62
N VAL A 110 -4.38 16.74 10.80
CA VAL A 110 -4.67 15.37 10.35
C VAL A 110 -4.73 14.42 11.53
N ARG A 111 -3.76 14.48 12.44
CA ARG A 111 -3.76 13.68 13.67
C ARG A 111 -5.02 13.92 14.48
N GLN A 112 -5.41 15.18 14.67
CA GLN A 112 -6.63 15.56 15.41
C GLN A 112 -7.90 15.01 14.74
N ILE A 113 -8.03 15.12 13.42
CA ILE A 113 -9.19 14.61 12.68
C ILE A 113 -9.32 13.09 12.83
N LEU A 114 -8.18 12.38 12.85
CA LEU A 114 -8.14 10.92 12.95
C LEU A 114 -8.08 10.42 14.39
N ALA A 115 -8.03 11.30 15.40
CA ALA A 115 -7.77 10.92 16.79
C ALA A 115 -8.82 9.96 17.38
N SER A 116 -10.09 10.08 16.95
CA SER A 116 -11.18 9.20 17.38
C SER A 116 -11.40 8.00 16.46
N ILE A 117 -10.56 7.81 15.44
CA ILE A 117 -10.68 6.73 14.47
C ILE A 117 -9.64 5.66 14.81
N GLU A 118 -10.11 4.55 15.38
CA GLU A 118 -9.29 3.42 15.81
C GLU A 118 -9.63 2.16 14.96
N PRO A 119 -9.19 2.12 13.70
CA PRO A 119 -9.42 0.95 12.87
C PRO A 119 -8.55 -0.22 13.38
N GLN A 120 -8.96 -1.44 13.08
CA GLN A 120 -8.04 -2.58 13.21
C GLN A 120 -6.99 -2.50 12.09
N PRO A 121 -5.68 -2.65 12.40
CA PRO A 121 -4.66 -2.74 11.36
C PRO A 121 -4.99 -3.86 10.37
N SER A 122 -4.84 -3.57 9.09
CA SER A 122 -5.15 -4.50 8.00
C SER A 122 -3.98 -4.58 7.05
N LEU A 123 -3.72 -5.77 6.49
CA LEU A 123 -2.82 -5.89 5.35
C LEU A 123 -3.45 -5.17 4.15
N VAL A 124 -2.74 -4.20 3.59
CA VAL A 124 -3.18 -3.45 2.40
C VAL A 124 -2.19 -3.63 1.26
N HIS A 125 -2.66 -3.58 0.02
CA HIS A 125 -1.78 -3.52 -1.15
C HIS A 125 -0.93 -2.23 -1.15
N GLY A 126 -1.53 -1.10 -0.73
CA GLY A 126 -0.84 0.19 -0.58
C GLY A 126 -0.73 1.04 -1.85
N ASP A 127 -1.07 0.50 -3.02
CA ASP A 127 -1.10 1.22 -4.31
C ASP A 127 -2.15 0.62 -5.26
N LEU A 128 -3.38 0.46 -4.77
CA LEU A 128 -4.44 -0.22 -5.51
C LEU A 128 -5.21 0.75 -6.41
N TRP A 129 -4.92 0.73 -7.70
CA TRP A 129 -5.60 1.51 -8.73
C TRP A 129 -5.65 0.71 -10.04
N SER A 130 -6.34 1.22 -11.07
CA SER A 130 -6.57 0.50 -12.34
C SER A 130 -5.29 0.03 -13.05
N GLY A 131 -4.13 0.62 -12.77
CA GLY A 131 -2.84 0.17 -13.31
C GLY A 131 -2.20 -1.02 -12.59
N ASN A 132 -2.69 -1.37 -11.39
CA ASN A 132 -2.14 -2.44 -10.54
C ASN A 132 -3.17 -3.55 -10.26
N VAL A 133 -4.25 -3.61 -11.03
CA VAL A 133 -5.27 -4.66 -10.93
C VAL A 133 -5.53 -5.24 -12.31
N ALA A 134 -5.77 -6.55 -12.37
CA ALA A 134 -6.04 -7.24 -13.62
C ALA A 134 -7.00 -8.41 -13.42
N VAL A 135 -7.45 -8.99 -14.53
CA VAL A 135 -8.20 -10.24 -14.56
C VAL A 135 -7.47 -11.17 -15.52
N THR A 136 -7.20 -12.39 -15.06
CA THR A 136 -6.59 -13.41 -15.92
C THR A 136 -7.52 -13.81 -17.08
N ASP A 137 -6.99 -14.48 -18.09
CA ASP A 137 -7.79 -15.09 -19.16
C ASP A 137 -8.86 -16.08 -18.64
N ALA A 138 -8.59 -16.74 -17.52
CA ALA A 138 -9.52 -17.60 -16.80
C ALA A 138 -10.59 -16.84 -15.98
N GLY A 139 -10.56 -15.50 -15.97
CA GLY A 139 -11.52 -14.67 -15.24
C GLY A 139 -11.18 -14.44 -13.77
N GLU A 140 -10.02 -14.91 -13.28
CA GLU A 140 -9.60 -14.71 -11.89
C GLU A 140 -9.02 -13.29 -11.66
N PRO A 141 -9.49 -12.53 -10.65
CA PRO A 141 -8.94 -11.22 -10.32
C PRO A 141 -7.57 -11.30 -9.64
N VAL A 142 -6.67 -10.41 -10.06
CA VAL A 142 -5.28 -10.25 -9.63
C VAL A 142 -5.06 -8.84 -9.10
#